data_AF-A0AA41HED1-F1
#
_entry.id   AF-A0AA41HED1-F1
#
_cell.length_a   1.000
_cell.length_b   1.000
_cell.length_c   1.000
_cell.angle_alpha   90.00
_cell.angle_beta   90.00
_cell.angle_gamma   90.00
#
_symmetry.space_group_name_H-M   'P 1'
#
loop_
_entity.id
_entity.type
_entity.pdbx_description
1 polymer ?
#
loop_
_entity_poly.entity_id
_entity_poly.type
_entity_poly.pdbx_seq_one_letter_code
_entity_poly.pdbx_strand_id
1 'polypeptide(L)'
;QVAALSTNQIAALSTAAVSGLTTNQIVALTTAQASSLSTAQVAGLTTSAIAALETADFAALKSDAIAALSANQVKALTTNQVVALTTAEA
;
A
#
# COMPACT_ATOMS: atom_id res chain seq x y z
N GLN A 1 12.77 2.33 -10.09
CA GLN A 1 11.91 2.57 -11.28
C GLN A 1 10.50 2.98 -10.89
N VAL A 2 9.82 2.29 -9.96
CA VAL A 2 8.47 2.71 -9.51
C VAL A 2 8.47 4.12 -8.89
N ALA A 3 9.48 4.49 -8.09
CA ALA A 3 9.66 5.86 -7.58
C ALA A 3 9.69 6.97 -8.66
N ALA A 4 10.00 6.64 -9.92
CA ALA A 4 10.06 7.60 -11.01
C ALA A 4 8.69 7.87 -11.66
N LEU A 5 7.65 7.11 -11.31
CA LEU A 5 6.30 7.31 -11.81
C LEU A 5 5.62 8.48 -11.06
N SER A 6 4.85 9.29 -11.78
CA SER A 6 3.96 10.25 -11.11
C SER A 6 2.84 9.55 -10.36
N THR A 7 2.23 10.23 -9.39
CA THR A 7 1.04 9.75 -8.67
C THR A 7 -0.12 9.43 -9.61
N ASN A 8 -0.30 10.21 -10.68
CA ASN A 8 -1.30 9.95 -11.71
C ASN A 8 -1.02 8.63 -12.47
N GLN A 9 0.25 8.35 -12.78
CA GLN A 9 0.63 7.08 -13.41
C GLN A 9 0.43 5.90 -12.46
N ILE A 10 0.71 6.06 -11.16
CA ILE A 10 0.44 5.04 -10.14
C ILE A 10 -1.06 4.77 -10.03
N ALA A 11 -1.89 5.81 -9.92
CA ALA A 11 -3.35 5.67 -9.86
C ALA A 11 -3.95 5.02 -11.12
N ALA A 12 -3.28 5.14 -12.27
CA ALA A 12 -3.69 4.52 -13.53
C ALA A 12 -3.26 3.05 -13.69
N LEU A 13 -2.45 2.48 -12.79
CA LEU A 13 -2.03 1.07 -12.90
C LEU A 13 -3.23 0.13 -12.73
N SER A 14 -3.29 -0.93 -13.54
CA SER A 14 -4.28 -1.99 -13.32
C SER A 14 -3.98 -2.77 -12.04
N THR A 15 -5.01 -3.38 -11.45
CA THR A 15 -4.85 -4.25 -10.28
C THR A 15 -3.92 -5.44 -10.57
N ALA A 16 -3.96 -5.97 -11.79
CA ALA A 16 -3.04 -7.03 -12.22
C ALA A 16 -1.58 -6.56 -12.23
N ALA A 17 -1.29 -5.35 -12.73
CA ALA A 17 0.05 -4.79 -12.69
C ALA A 17 0.52 -4.57 -11.24
N VAL A 18 -0.36 -4.08 -10.37
CA VAL A 18 -0.09 -3.88 -8.94
C VAL A 18 0.19 -5.21 -8.22
N SER A 19 -0.57 -6.27 -8.51
CA SER A 19 -0.33 -7.61 -7.95
C SER A 19 1.00 -8.23 -8.38
N GLY A 20 1.54 -7.79 -9.53
CA GLY A 20 2.81 -8.23 -10.07
C GLY A 20 4.03 -7.47 -9.54
N LEU A 21 3.84 -6.45 -8.68
CA LEU A 21 4.94 -5.71 -8.09
C LEU A 21 5.70 -6.59 -7.09
N THR A 22 7.03 -6.54 -7.18
CA THR A 22 7.92 -7.17 -6.21
C THR A 22 7.95 -6.38 -4.91
N THR A 23 8.30 -7.01 -3.79
CA THR A 23 8.46 -6.32 -2.50
C THR A 23 9.47 -5.18 -2.56
N ASN A 24 10.56 -5.33 -3.33
CA ASN A 24 11.53 -4.26 -3.56
C ASN A 24 10.94 -3.05 -4.30
N GLN A 25 10.00 -3.27 -5.23
CA GLN A 25 9.30 -2.19 -5.91
C GLN A 25 8.27 -1.51 -5.01
N ILE A 26 7.67 -2.25 -4.08
CA ILE A 26 6.75 -1.74 -3.06
C ILE A 26 7.50 -0.86 -2.05
N VAL A 27 8.63 -1.34 -1.51
CA VAL A 27 9.50 -0.55 -0.62
C VAL A 27 10.03 0.70 -1.32
N ALA A 28 10.22 0.66 -2.64
CA ALA A 28 10.66 1.81 -3.41
C ALA A 28 9.54 2.81 -3.75
N LEU A 29 8.29 2.60 -3.29
CA LEU A 29 7.26 3.62 -3.40
C LEU A 29 7.63 4.82 -2.55
N THR A 30 7.15 5.98 -2.95
CA THR A 30 7.13 7.15 -2.08
C THR A 30 5.79 7.21 -1.37
N THR A 31 5.74 7.89 -0.23
CA THR A 31 4.50 8.10 0.53
C THR A 31 3.42 8.80 -0.28
N ALA A 32 3.80 9.74 -1.16
CA ALA A 32 2.87 10.38 -2.08
C ALA A 32 2.26 9.39 -3.08
N GLN A 33 3.07 8.46 -3.61
CA GLN A 33 2.57 7.41 -4.50
C GLN A 33 1.68 6.40 -3.76
N ALA A 34 2.04 6.01 -2.54
CA ALA A 34 1.21 5.15 -1.69
C ALA A 34 -0.17 5.79 -1.44
N SER A 35 -0.21 7.08 -1.10
CA SER A 35 -1.48 7.82 -0.91
C SER A 35 -2.33 7.93 -2.19
N SER A 36 -1.70 7.81 -3.35
CA SER A 36 -2.39 7.87 -4.65
C SER A 36 -3.02 6.55 -5.07
N LEU A 37 -2.68 5.43 -4.42
CA LEU A 37 -3.29 4.13 -4.69
C LEU A 37 -4.82 4.19 -4.46
N SER A 38 -5.54 3.52 -5.34
CA SER A 38 -6.98 3.30 -5.20
C SER A 38 -7.26 2.11 -4.29
N THR A 39 -8.45 2.07 -3.70
CA THR A 39 -8.94 0.95 -2.89
C THR A 39 -8.82 -0.39 -3.63
N ALA A 40 -9.15 -0.42 -4.93
CA ALA A 40 -9.05 -1.63 -5.75
C ALA A 40 -7.60 -2.10 -5.95
N GLN A 41 -6.66 -1.17 -6.13
CA GLN A 41 -5.24 -1.50 -6.24
C GLN A 41 -4.68 -2.03 -4.92
N VAL A 42 -5.03 -1.41 -3.79
CA VAL A 42 -4.62 -1.89 -2.45
C VAL A 42 -5.20 -3.28 -2.17
N ALA A 43 -6.47 -3.51 -2.48
CA ALA A 43 -7.08 -4.84 -2.36
C ALA A 43 -6.39 -5.89 -3.24
N GLY A 44 -5.81 -5.49 -4.38
CA GLY A 44 -5.04 -6.34 -5.29
C GLY A 44 -3.60 -6.64 -4.86
N LEU A 45 -3.09 -5.99 -3.80
CA LEU A 45 -1.73 -6.26 -3.31
C LEU A 45 -1.65 -7.66 -2.68
N THR A 46 -0.54 -8.35 -2.90
CA THR A 46 -0.27 -9.61 -2.21
C THR A 46 -0.03 -9.38 -0.71
N THR A 47 -0.20 -10.41 0.11
CA THR A 47 0.11 -10.33 1.55
C THR A 47 1.57 -9.95 1.81
N SER A 48 2.50 -10.44 0.99
CA SER A 48 3.92 -10.06 1.06
C SER A 48 4.15 -8.60 0.70
N ALA A 49 3.43 -8.06 -0.28
CA ALA A 49 3.49 -6.64 -0.63
C ALA A 49 2.94 -5.77 0.52
N ILE A 50 1.82 -6.16 1.13
CA ILE A 50 1.27 -5.48 2.31
C ILE A 50 2.28 -5.46 3.46
N ALA A 51 2.90 -6.60 3.78
CA ALA A 51 3.91 -6.67 4.84
C ALA A 51 5.19 -5.88 4.52
N ALA A 52 5.49 -5.66 3.23
CA ALA A 52 6.66 -4.93 2.77
C ALA A 52 6.46 -3.41 2.70
N LEU A 53 5.23 -2.89 2.80
CA LEU A 53 4.99 -1.45 2.84
C LEU A 53 5.66 -0.84 4.07
N GLU A 54 6.45 0.22 3.85
CA GLU A 54 6.99 1.01 4.93
C GLU A 54 5.86 1.63 5.77
N THR A 55 6.09 1.85 7.06
CA THR A 55 5.03 2.32 7.97
C THR A 55 4.47 3.68 7.59
N ALA A 56 5.31 4.58 7.07
CA ALA A 56 4.89 5.89 6.58
C ALA A 56 3.97 5.78 5.35
N ASP A 57 4.30 4.91 4.41
CA ASP A 57 3.52 4.66 3.20
C ASP A 57 2.19 3.97 3.53
N PHE A 58 2.21 3.01 4.45
CA PHE A 58 1.02 2.33 4.94
C PHE A 58 0.06 3.30 5.65
N ALA A 59 0.59 4.18 6.50
CA ALA A 59 -0.19 5.22 7.17
C ALA A 59 -0.77 6.27 6.21
N ALA A 60 -0.15 6.46 5.04
CA ALA A 60 -0.63 7.38 4.01
C ALA A 60 -1.73 6.78 3.11
N LEU A 61 -2.05 5.49 3.25
CA LEU A 61 -3.17 4.90 2.54
C LEU A 61 -4.50 5.52 3.00
N LYS A 62 -5.44 5.63 2.07
CA LYS A 62 -6.80 6.11 2.38
C LYS A 62 -7.49 5.17 3.37
N SER A 63 -8.27 5.72 4.29
CA SER A 63 -9.07 4.94 5.26
C SER A 63 -9.94 3.88 4.59
N ASP A 64 -10.55 4.20 3.45
CA ASP A 64 -11.38 3.26 2.69
C ASP A 64 -10.58 2.08 2.12
N ALA A 65 -9.29 2.30 1.81
CA ALA A 65 -8.40 1.24 1.35
C ALA A 65 -7.99 0.31 2.50
N ILE A 66 -7.75 0.88 3.69
CA ILE A 66 -7.48 0.09 4.91
C ILE A 66 -8.72 -0.75 5.29
N ALA A 67 -9.92 -0.16 5.23
CA ALA A 67 -11.17 -0.86 5.51
C ALA A 67 -11.48 -1.97 4.49
N ALA A 68 -10.97 -1.87 3.26
CA ALA A 68 -11.16 -2.86 2.20
C ALA A 68 -10.13 -4.01 2.23
N LEU A 69 -9.17 -4.02 3.16
CA LEU A 69 -8.21 -5.10 3.28
C LEU A 69 -8.91 -6.43 3.57
N SER A 70 -8.53 -7.47 2.84
CA SER A 70 -9.01 -8.82 3.11
C SER A 70 -8.47 -9.37 4.43
N ALA A 71 -9.15 -10.38 4.99
CA ALA A 71 -8.69 -11.04 6.22
C ALA A 71 -7.25 -11.57 6.12
N ASN A 72 -6.83 -12.06 4.94
CA ASN A 72 -5.47 -12.54 4.72
C ASN A 72 -4.44 -11.39 4.72
N GLN A 73 -4.78 -10.24 4.15
CA GLN A 73 -3.92 -9.05 4.17
C GLN A 73 -3.82 -8.47 5.58
N VAL A 74 -4.93 -8.42 6.33
CA VAL A 74 -4.92 -7.99 7.74
C VAL A 74 -4.04 -8.92 8.58
N LYS A 75 -4.11 -10.23 8.38
CA LYS A 75 -3.25 -11.21 9.07
C LYS A 75 -1.75 -11.03 8.73
N ALA A 76 -1.43 -10.46 7.57
CA ALA A 76 -0.06 -10.21 7.14
C ALA A 76 0.53 -8.89 7.67
N LEU A 77 -0.28 -8.03 8.30
CA LEU A 77 0.20 -6.79 8.88
C LEU A 77 1.25 -7.05 9.96
N THR A 78 2.28 -6.21 9.96
CA THR A 78 3.27 -6.18 11.02
C THR A 78 2.77 -5.35 12.20
N THR A 79 3.30 -5.60 13.41
CA THR A 79 2.97 -4.79 14.60
C THR A 79 3.26 -3.31 14.37
N ASN A 80 4.34 -2.98 13.66
CA ASN A 80 4.71 -1.59 13.36
C ASN A 80 3.69 -0.90 12.45
N GLN A 81 3.10 -1.61 11.48
CA GLN A 81 2.05 -1.06 10.61
C GLN A 81 0.75 -0.81 11.38
N VAL A 82 0.41 -1.68 12.34
CA VAL A 82 -0.76 -1.47 13.21
C VAL A 82 -0.57 -0.24 14.11
N VAL A 83 0.62 -0.05 14.67
CA VAL A 83 0.95 1.16 15.46
C VAL A 83 0.95 2.43 14.59
N ALA A 84 1.36 2.33 13.33
CA ALA A 84 1.34 3.46 12.41
C ALA A 84 -0.09 3.98 12.16
N LEU A 85 -1.10 3.10 12.11
CA LEU A 85 -2.51 3.49 12.00
C LEU A 85 -2.97 4.31 13.21
N THR A 86 -2.68 3.85 14.43
CA THR A 86 -3.10 4.56 15.65
C THR A 86 -2.49 5.95 15.77
N THR A 87 -1.32 6.16 15.16
CA THR A 87 -0.62 7.45 15.19
C THR A 87 -1.14 8.41 14.12
N ALA A 88 -1.62 7.88 12.99
CA ALA A 88 -2.23 8.67 11.92
C ALA A 88 -3.66 9.14 12.28
N GLU A 89 -4.32 8.44 13.19
CA GLU A 89 -5.67 8.78 13.70
C GLU A 89 -5.65 9.77 14.90
N ALA A 90 -4.49 10.03 15.49
CA ALA A 90 -4.30 10.89 16.66
C ALA A 90 -3.92 12.34 16.29
#